data_AF-A0A662JP17-F1
#
_entry.id   AF-A0A662JP17-F1
#
_cell.length_a   1.000
_cell.length_b   1.000
_cell.length_c   1.000
_cell.angle_alpha   90.00
_cell.angle_beta   90.00
_cell.angle_gamma   90.00
#
_symmetry.space_group_name_H-M   'P 1'
#
loop_
_entity.id
_entity.type
_entity.pdbx_description
1 polymer ?
#
loop_
_entity_poly.entity_id
_entity_poly.type
_entity_poly.pdbx_seq_one_letter_code
_entity_poly.pdbx_strand_id
1 'polypeptide(L)'
;MLEGDKLKKMIIVSLFIAVILIASVISLLLQKPPGEEEEIVEEVSLEGVEEVELADYFMAIVKEAKEYKGAPQYELPLDIGKISNIVQFRDMLKEKALEYLRMNGFVVIPGKIKDVAKAYVILGDKEVPLYITVDSVLYAYHVLFLSFLAELEEKKLCPLLLNLTEALFKANLELYEDVKNRDVDFLLKEAIRRDLAYFSVVLKLLKEDFEVPSEVKNMVERELTLIYEAKEVEAYSPIFCYEEDYTQYRPRGHYVMSDILSRYFRAMMYLGRMRFSAFSFNQTLADLQTLQALIICYLLLSTDVGNAKALDIWLRIYLPTTFLVGFSDDLTPLDYLIFMKNVYGNKVELLELADRSKLREIEKLAIENNRSRIVNVPIFPWERKEIIGMRFMGQRFILDGYVHQELCYPKVEGRTMVKALDVMAALGSNRALELLKDEYKYPGYKEQMTKLREFIASLRVANWSQSIYSYWLYTIKSLLSQPKPYEPTFMRTMAYIDKKLYTALASWAHLRHDTILYAKQPYALKIAIPPTPPD
;
A
#
# COMPACT_ATOMS: atom_id res chain seq x y z
N MET A 1 49.53 -10.48 83.17
CA MET A 1 49.56 -11.08 81.81
C MET A 1 48.33 -11.95 81.50
N LEU A 2 47.23 -11.85 82.26
CA LEU A 2 46.01 -12.67 82.12
C LEU A 2 44.73 -11.86 81.80
N GLU A 3 44.79 -10.52 81.78
CA GLU A 3 43.64 -9.67 81.45
C GLU A 3 43.58 -9.24 79.98
N GLY A 4 44.72 -9.03 79.32
CA GLY A 4 44.77 -8.68 77.89
C GLY A 4 44.31 -9.80 76.95
N ASP A 5 44.45 -11.06 77.38
CA ASP A 5 44.08 -12.23 76.58
C ASP A 5 42.58 -12.56 76.68
N LYS A 6 41.95 -12.23 77.81
CA LYS A 6 40.48 -12.27 77.97
C LYS A 6 39.80 -11.18 77.15
N LEU A 7 40.37 -9.96 77.12
CA LEU A 7 39.83 -8.87 76.31
C LEU A 7 39.94 -9.16 74.80
N LYS A 8 41.07 -9.72 74.34
CA LYS A 8 41.22 -10.19 72.96
C LYS A 8 40.24 -11.30 72.60
N LYS A 9 40.04 -12.30 73.47
CA LYS A 9 39.04 -13.36 73.24
C LYS A 9 37.61 -12.83 73.24
N MET A 10 37.26 -11.88 74.11
CA MET A 10 35.95 -11.21 74.07
C MET A 10 35.75 -10.43 72.76
N ILE A 11 36.74 -9.65 72.31
CA ILE A 11 36.64 -8.89 71.06
C ILE A 11 36.50 -9.82 69.86
N ILE A 12 37.24 -10.93 69.82
CA ILE A 12 37.16 -11.93 68.75
C ILE A 12 35.80 -12.62 68.75
N VAL A 13 35.27 -13.00 69.92
CA VAL A 13 33.94 -13.61 70.03
C VAL A 13 32.83 -12.62 69.65
N SER A 14 32.94 -11.34 70.04
CA SER A 14 31.99 -10.30 69.66
C SER A 14 32.03 -9.99 68.16
N LEU A 15 33.21 -9.98 67.54
CA LEU A 15 33.34 -9.85 66.07
C LEU A 15 32.80 -11.07 65.35
N PHE A 16 33.00 -12.28 65.88
CA PHE A 16 32.47 -13.50 65.27
C PHE A 16 30.94 -13.57 65.35
N ILE A 17 30.36 -13.16 66.48
CA ILE A 17 28.90 -13.04 66.65
C ILE A 17 28.33 -11.94 65.75
N ALA A 18 29.03 -10.80 65.59
CA ALA A 18 28.62 -9.74 64.68
C ALA A 18 28.68 -10.20 63.21
N VAL A 19 29.71 -10.97 62.81
CA VAL A 19 29.81 -11.54 61.46
C VAL A 19 28.72 -12.59 61.21
N ILE A 20 28.37 -13.41 62.21
CA ILE A 20 27.26 -14.37 62.09
C ILE A 20 25.91 -13.66 62.01
N LEU A 21 25.69 -12.58 62.78
CA LEU A 21 24.47 -11.76 62.71
C LEU A 21 24.37 -11.01 61.38
N ILE A 22 25.49 -10.48 60.86
CA ILE A 22 25.53 -9.84 59.55
C ILE A 22 25.33 -10.88 58.45
N ALA A 23 25.92 -12.07 58.56
CA ALA A 23 25.70 -13.18 57.62
C ALA A 23 24.27 -13.74 57.70
N SER A 24 23.63 -13.77 58.86
CA SER A 24 22.23 -14.20 59.00
C SER A 24 21.26 -13.14 58.50
N VAL A 25 21.56 -11.85 58.67
CA VAL A 25 20.78 -10.73 58.11
C VAL A 25 20.98 -10.65 56.60
N ILE A 26 22.19 -10.88 56.09
CA ILE A 26 22.46 -11.01 54.66
C ILE A 26 21.80 -12.28 54.11
N SER A 27 21.77 -13.40 54.84
CA SER A 27 21.04 -14.60 54.42
C SER A 27 19.52 -14.45 54.48
N LEU A 28 18.97 -13.60 55.38
CA LEU A 28 17.56 -13.23 55.39
C LEU A 28 17.22 -12.22 54.29
N LEU A 29 18.15 -11.34 53.92
CA LEU A 29 18.02 -10.40 52.80
C LEU A 29 18.28 -11.06 51.44
N LEU A 30 19.02 -12.17 51.39
CA LEU A 30 19.30 -12.97 50.19
C LEU A 30 18.38 -14.18 50.03
N GLN A 31 17.58 -14.52 51.05
CA GLN A 31 16.42 -15.40 50.86
C GLN A 31 15.35 -14.61 50.12
N LYS A 32 15.39 -14.68 48.77
CA LYS A 32 14.21 -14.38 47.96
C LYS A 32 13.02 -15.16 48.55
N PRO A 33 11.85 -14.54 48.74
CA PRO A 33 10.63 -15.30 48.99
C PRO A 33 10.47 -16.38 47.91
N PRO A 34 9.75 -17.50 48.18
CA PRO A 34 9.45 -18.49 47.15
C PRO A 34 8.89 -17.75 45.95
N GLY A 35 9.55 -17.91 44.80
CA GLY A 35 9.45 -16.99 43.67
C GLY A 35 8.01 -16.66 43.28
N GLU A 36 7.63 -15.41 43.50
CA GLU A 36 6.87 -14.71 42.48
C GLU A 36 7.77 -14.68 41.25
N GLU A 37 7.35 -15.34 40.18
CA GLU A 37 7.91 -15.11 38.86
C GLU A 37 7.88 -13.58 38.66
N GLU A 38 9.03 -12.95 38.42
CA GLU A 38 9.05 -11.58 37.92
C GLU A 38 8.30 -11.62 36.58
N GLU A 39 7.01 -11.30 36.61
CA GLU A 39 6.19 -11.06 35.44
C GLU A 39 6.84 -9.91 34.67
N ILE A 40 7.59 -10.25 33.62
CA ILE A 40 7.89 -9.30 32.55
C ILE A 40 6.61 -9.15 31.72
N VAL A 41 5.55 -8.63 32.33
CA VAL A 41 4.36 -8.17 31.61
C VAL A 41 4.43 -6.65 31.67
N GLU A 42 5.22 -6.06 30.76
CA GLU A 42 5.31 -4.61 30.65
C GLU A 42 3.94 -4.04 30.26
N GLU A 43 3.31 -3.34 31.19
CA GLU A 43 2.11 -2.54 30.93
C GLU A 43 2.42 -1.46 29.88
N VAL A 44 1.68 -1.47 28.77
CA VAL A 44 1.88 -0.50 27.69
C VAL A 44 0.90 0.66 27.82
N SER A 45 1.41 1.90 27.72
CA SER A 45 0.58 3.11 27.70
C SER A 45 0.01 3.40 26.31
N LEU A 46 -1.29 3.72 26.28
CA LEU A 46 -2.07 4.23 25.14
C LEU A 46 -2.37 5.74 25.28
N GLU A 47 -1.73 6.42 26.23
CA GLU A 47 -1.78 7.87 26.35
C GLU A 47 -1.20 8.54 25.09
N GLY A 48 -1.88 9.56 24.56
CA GLY A 48 -1.49 10.22 23.32
C GLY A 48 -1.86 9.49 22.02
N VAL A 49 -2.44 8.28 22.08
CA VAL A 49 -3.12 7.68 20.92
C VAL A 49 -4.41 8.48 20.68
N GLU A 50 -4.42 9.30 19.64
CA GLU A 50 -5.54 10.13 19.21
C GLU A 50 -5.87 9.83 17.75
N GLU A 51 -7.09 10.19 17.31
CA GLU A 51 -7.40 10.27 15.88
C GLU A 51 -6.52 11.36 15.25
N VAL A 52 -5.41 10.95 14.65
CA VAL A 52 -4.61 11.87 13.84
C VAL A 52 -5.33 12.05 12.51
N GLU A 53 -5.88 13.23 12.25
CA GLU A 53 -6.28 13.63 10.90
C GLU A 53 -5.02 13.84 10.04
N LEU A 54 -4.46 12.72 9.58
CA LEU A 54 -3.29 12.70 8.70
C LEU A 54 -3.50 13.46 7.38
N ALA A 55 -4.76 13.77 7.05
CA ALA A 55 -5.15 14.55 5.89
C ALA A 55 -4.60 16.00 5.90
N ASP A 56 -4.30 16.55 7.08
CA ASP A 56 -3.78 17.92 7.20
C ASP A 56 -2.28 18.04 6.89
N TYR A 57 -1.53 16.94 6.88
CA TYR A 57 -0.09 16.95 6.65
C TYR A 57 0.31 17.21 5.19
N PHE A 58 -0.60 17.01 4.23
CA PHE A 58 -0.28 16.98 2.80
C PHE A 58 -1.12 17.96 1.97
N MET A 59 -1.26 19.21 2.41
CA MET A 59 -1.90 20.25 1.60
C MET A 59 -0.89 20.95 0.67
N ALA A 60 -1.00 20.70 -0.64
CA ALA A 60 -0.31 21.47 -1.66
C ALA A 60 -1.18 22.64 -2.15
N ILE A 61 -0.62 23.85 -2.19
CA ILE A 61 -1.29 24.99 -2.82
C ILE A 61 -1.19 24.83 -4.35
N VAL A 62 -2.31 24.51 -4.98
CA VAL A 62 -2.41 24.43 -6.43
C VAL A 62 -2.80 25.81 -6.97
N LYS A 63 -1.95 26.39 -7.83
CA LYS A 63 -2.32 27.53 -8.66
C LYS A 63 -2.72 27.04 -10.04
N GLU A 64 -4.01 27.06 -10.32
CA GLU A 64 -4.48 26.84 -11.69
C GLU A 64 -3.93 27.94 -12.60
N ALA A 65 -3.44 27.55 -13.79
CA ALA A 65 -2.92 28.50 -14.76
C ALA A 65 -4.05 29.45 -15.23
N LYS A 66 -3.81 30.75 -15.13
CA LYS A 66 -4.73 31.77 -15.67
C LYS A 66 -4.65 31.81 -17.20
N GLU A 67 -5.76 32.22 -17.80
CA GLU A 67 -6.13 32.17 -19.21
C GLU A 67 -5.01 32.32 -20.25
N TYR A 68 -5.07 31.44 -21.26
CA TYR A 68 -4.20 31.44 -22.43
C TYR A 68 -4.62 32.52 -23.43
N LYS A 69 -3.67 33.34 -23.90
CA LYS A 69 -3.89 34.23 -25.05
C LYS A 69 -4.02 33.34 -26.29
N GLY A 70 -5.22 33.29 -26.88
CA GLY A 70 -5.58 32.33 -27.94
C GLY A 70 -4.52 32.16 -29.04
N ALA A 71 -4.41 30.94 -29.56
CA ALA A 71 -3.46 30.61 -30.62
C ALA A 71 -3.97 31.14 -31.99
N PRO A 72 -3.07 31.40 -32.96
CA PRO A 72 -3.45 31.68 -34.34
C PRO A 72 -4.41 30.61 -34.89
N GLN A 73 -5.50 31.06 -35.50
CA GLN A 73 -6.53 30.21 -36.06
C GLN A 73 -6.37 30.11 -37.58
N TYR A 74 -6.72 28.96 -38.12
CA TYR A 74 -6.74 28.69 -39.57
C TYR A 74 -7.91 27.77 -39.92
N GLU A 75 -8.23 27.63 -41.20
CA GLU A 75 -9.33 26.80 -41.68
C GLU A 75 -8.86 25.40 -42.10
N LEU A 76 -9.76 24.42 -41.96
CA LEU A 76 -9.58 23.06 -42.47
C LEU A 76 -10.57 22.83 -43.62
N PRO A 77 -10.18 22.12 -44.71
CA PRO A 77 -8.91 21.43 -44.89
C PRO A 77 -7.70 22.36 -45.13
N LEU A 78 -6.54 21.95 -44.64
CA LEU A 78 -5.29 22.72 -44.71
C LEU A 78 -4.76 22.81 -46.16
N ASP A 79 -4.37 24.01 -46.58
CA ASP A 79 -3.65 24.22 -47.83
C ASP A 79 -2.16 23.87 -47.66
N ILE A 80 -1.77 22.70 -48.17
CA ILE A 80 -0.40 22.19 -48.08
C ILE A 80 0.62 23.14 -48.73
N GLY A 81 0.21 23.90 -49.76
CA GLY A 81 1.09 24.85 -50.45
C GLY A 81 1.49 26.05 -49.59
N LYS A 82 0.74 26.33 -48.51
CA LYS A 82 1.03 27.43 -47.57
C LYS A 82 1.92 27.02 -46.39
N ILE A 83 2.29 25.74 -46.28
CA ILE A 83 3.16 25.25 -45.22
C ILE A 83 4.62 25.55 -45.59
N SER A 84 5.24 26.48 -44.85
CA SER A 84 6.60 26.97 -45.14
C SER A 84 7.68 25.88 -45.12
N ASN A 85 7.52 24.84 -44.29
CA ASN A 85 8.52 23.80 -44.08
C ASN A 85 8.13 22.42 -44.64
N ILE A 86 7.11 22.32 -45.52
CA ILE A 86 6.61 21.05 -46.05
C ILE A 86 7.69 20.19 -46.70
N VAL A 87 8.69 20.82 -47.33
CA VAL A 87 9.81 20.13 -48.00
C VAL A 87 10.61 19.28 -47.01
N GLN A 88 10.72 19.69 -45.74
CA GLN A 88 11.51 18.98 -44.72
C GLN A 88 10.93 17.61 -44.36
N PHE A 89 9.63 17.38 -44.57
CA PHE A 89 8.94 16.14 -44.17
C PHE A 89 8.05 15.54 -45.26
N ARG A 90 8.09 16.08 -46.48
CA ARG A 90 7.27 15.61 -47.61
C ARG A 90 7.45 14.12 -47.89
N ASP A 91 8.70 13.64 -47.83
CA ASP A 91 9.07 12.25 -48.10
C ASP A 91 8.54 11.27 -47.05
N MET A 92 8.26 11.77 -45.85
CA MET A 92 7.69 10.98 -44.75
C MET A 92 6.16 10.87 -44.87
N LEU A 93 5.52 11.75 -45.63
CA LEU A 93 4.07 11.83 -45.79
C LEU A 93 3.59 11.14 -47.07
N LYS A 94 3.24 9.86 -46.95
CA LYS A 94 2.49 9.11 -47.98
C LYS A 94 1.14 9.78 -48.28
N GLU A 95 0.51 9.44 -49.42
CA GLU A 95 -0.76 10.07 -49.87
C GLU A 95 -1.84 10.10 -48.78
N LYS A 96 -2.08 8.98 -48.10
CA LYS A 96 -3.06 8.89 -47.01
C LYS A 96 -2.70 9.78 -45.81
N ALA A 97 -1.41 9.94 -45.51
CA ALA A 97 -0.96 10.82 -44.43
C ALA A 97 -1.15 12.31 -44.78
N LEU A 98 -0.98 12.68 -46.05
CA LEU A 98 -1.32 14.03 -46.52
C LEU A 98 -2.81 14.32 -46.43
N GLU A 99 -3.65 13.36 -46.78
CA GLU A 99 -5.10 13.51 -46.65
C GLU A 99 -5.49 13.78 -45.19
N TYR A 100 -4.95 13.00 -44.25
CA TYR A 100 -5.17 13.25 -42.82
C TYR A 100 -4.60 14.58 -42.34
N LEU A 101 -3.42 14.99 -42.83
CA LEU A 101 -2.85 16.29 -42.52
C LEU A 101 -3.75 17.43 -43.03
N ARG A 102 -4.31 17.31 -44.24
CA ARG A 102 -5.27 18.27 -44.79
C ARG A 102 -6.52 18.34 -43.93
N MET A 103 -7.12 17.21 -43.62
CA MET A 103 -8.39 17.17 -42.90
C MET A 103 -8.29 17.61 -41.43
N ASN A 104 -7.19 17.27 -40.75
CA ASN A 104 -7.07 17.48 -39.30
C ASN A 104 -6.10 18.59 -38.91
N GLY A 105 -5.24 19.05 -39.83
CA GLY A 105 -4.15 19.97 -39.53
C GLY A 105 -2.97 19.32 -38.80
N PHE A 106 -3.04 18.01 -38.53
CA PHE A 106 -1.94 17.19 -38.01
C PHE A 106 -2.10 15.75 -38.50
N VAL A 107 -1.03 14.95 -38.40
CA VAL A 107 -1.06 13.52 -38.71
C VAL A 107 -0.08 12.78 -37.81
N VAL A 108 -0.45 11.57 -37.40
CA VAL A 108 0.44 10.63 -36.69
C VAL A 108 0.92 9.59 -37.69
N ILE A 109 2.24 9.40 -37.77
CA ILE A 109 2.88 8.42 -38.64
C ILE A 109 3.68 7.41 -37.82
N PRO A 110 3.84 6.16 -38.29
CA PRO A 110 4.67 5.17 -37.61
C PRO A 110 6.11 5.67 -37.41
N GLY A 111 6.58 5.66 -36.17
CA GLY A 111 7.95 6.02 -35.79
C GLY A 111 8.83 4.79 -35.53
N LYS A 112 10.14 4.94 -35.68
CA LYS A 112 11.15 3.91 -35.29
C LYS A 112 11.83 4.20 -33.96
N ILE A 113 11.63 5.40 -33.42
CA ILE A 113 12.29 5.86 -32.20
C ILE A 113 11.45 5.44 -31.00
N LYS A 114 12.07 4.72 -30.07
CA LYS A 114 11.42 4.25 -28.83
C LYS A 114 11.57 5.22 -27.65
N ASP A 115 12.51 6.16 -27.77
CA ASP A 115 12.84 7.15 -26.74
C ASP A 115 12.37 8.54 -27.20
N VAL A 116 11.42 9.10 -26.47
CA VAL A 116 10.79 10.38 -26.79
C VAL A 116 11.83 11.51 -26.77
N ALA A 117 12.78 11.52 -25.83
CA ALA A 117 13.80 12.56 -25.75
C ALA A 117 14.73 12.53 -26.96
N LYS A 118 15.16 11.32 -27.39
CA LYS A 118 15.95 11.16 -28.62
C LYS A 118 15.22 11.67 -29.86
N ALA A 119 13.90 11.51 -29.93
CA ALA A 119 13.13 12.04 -31.05
C ALA A 119 13.23 13.57 -31.14
N TYR A 120 13.12 14.29 -30.01
CA TYR A 120 13.27 15.75 -29.99
C TYR A 120 14.68 16.21 -30.36
N VAL A 121 15.73 15.53 -29.87
CA VAL A 121 17.12 15.84 -30.23
C VAL A 121 17.33 15.69 -31.74
N ILE A 122 16.92 14.56 -32.32
CA ILE A 122 17.07 14.30 -33.77
C ILE A 122 16.32 15.33 -34.62
N LEU A 123 15.13 15.75 -34.19
CA LEU A 123 14.36 16.77 -34.90
C LEU A 123 15.03 18.16 -34.78
N GLY A 124 15.59 18.48 -33.61
CA GLY A 124 16.36 19.71 -33.38
C GLY A 124 17.62 19.77 -34.24
N ASP A 125 18.39 18.69 -34.30
CA ASP A 125 19.61 18.58 -35.12
C ASP A 125 19.33 18.72 -36.62
N LYS A 126 18.09 18.41 -37.05
CA LYS A 126 17.61 18.57 -38.42
C LYS A 126 16.94 19.91 -38.70
N GLU A 127 16.97 20.84 -37.74
CA GLU A 127 16.33 22.16 -37.83
C GLU A 127 14.83 22.09 -38.16
N VAL A 128 14.16 21.00 -37.73
CA VAL A 128 12.71 20.86 -37.85
C VAL A 128 12.06 21.59 -36.66
N PRO A 129 11.09 22.50 -36.88
CA PRO A 129 10.39 23.17 -35.80
C PRO A 129 9.80 22.17 -34.79
N LEU A 130 10.16 22.33 -33.52
CA LEU A 130 9.76 21.42 -32.46
C LEU A 130 8.40 21.83 -31.88
N TYR A 131 7.49 20.87 -31.83
CA TYR A 131 6.23 20.99 -31.11
C TYR A 131 6.29 20.15 -29.82
N ILE A 132 6.47 20.81 -28.67
CA ILE A 132 6.55 20.13 -27.38
C ILE A 132 5.15 19.70 -26.96
N THR A 133 4.92 18.39 -26.96
CA THR A 133 3.63 17.82 -26.59
C THR A 133 3.52 17.57 -25.09
N VAL A 134 2.29 17.47 -24.58
CA VAL A 134 2.04 17.06 -23.19
C VAL A 134 2.57 15.65 -22.91
N ASP A 135 2.64 14.77 -23.93
CA ASP A 135 3.23 13.42 -23.78
C ASP A 135 4.69 13.49 -23.31
N SER A 136 5.47 14.44 -23.85
CA SER A 136 6.88 14.58 -23.48
C SER A 136 7.06 15.00 -22.02
N VAL A 137 6.20 15.92 -21.54
CA VAL A 137 6.20 16.41 -20.16
C VAL A 137 5.75 15.31 -19.20
N LEU A 138 4.66 14.60 -19.52
CA LEU A 138 4.16 13.49 -18.70
C LEU A 138 5.14 12.30 -18.68
N TYR A 139 5.83 12.04 -19.79
CA TYR A 139 6.88 11.02 -19.84
C TYR A 139 8.06 11.38 -18.94
N ALA A 140 8.55 12.62 -19.01
CA ALA A 140 9.62 13.09 -18.13
C ALA A 140 9.21 13.04 -16.65
N TYR A 141 7.97 13.43 -16.34
CA TYR A 141 7.42 13.32 -14.99
C TYR A 141 7.38 11.88 -14.48
N HIS A 142 6.88 10.94 -15.31
CA HIS A 142 6.86 9.50 -15.00
C HIS A 142 8.27 8.98 -14.67
N VAL A 143 9.26 9.27 -15.53
CA VAL A 143 10.65 8.81 -15.32
C VAL A 143 11.23 9.40 -14.03
N LEU A 144 10.96 10.67 -13.73
CA LEU A 144 11.39 11.32 -12.50
C LEU A 144 10.74 10.66 -11.27
N PHE A 145 9.42 10.44 -11.30
CA PHE A 145 8.67 9.81 -10.22
C PHE A 145 9.18 8.39 -9.95
N LEU A 146 9.34 7.58 -10.99
CA LEU A 146 9.84 6.21 -10.89
C LEU A 146 11.25 6.16 -10.30
N SER A 147 12.15 7.02 -10.77
CA SER A 147 13.53 7.07 -10.27
C SER A 147 13.58 7.50 -8.81
N PHE A 148 12.80 8.51 -8.43
CA PHE A 148 12.67 8.96 -7.06
C PHE A 148 12.12 7.86 -6.15
N LEU A 149 11.06 7.16 -6.58
CA LEU A 149 10.43 6.10 -5.81
C LEU A 149 11.40 4.95 -5.58
N ALA A 150 12.07 4.47 -6.64
CA ALA A 150 13.05 3.40 -6.55
C ALA A 150 14.21 3.74 -5.58
N GLU A 151 14.72 4.98 -5.66
CA GLU A 151 15.80 5.43 -4.76
C GLU A 151 15.33 5.54 -3.30
N LEU A 152 14.13 6.08 -3.07
CA LEU A 152 13.54 6.17 -1.75
C LEU A 152 13.35 4.77 -1.13
N GLU A 153 12.83 3.83 -1.91
CA GLU A 153 12.60 2.45 -1.48
C GLU A 153 13.90 1.75 -1.14
N GLU A 154 14.86 1.75 -2.06
CA GLU A 154 16.12 1.04 -1.91
C GLU A 154 16.98 1.63 -0.79
N LYS A 155 17.12 2.96 -0.73
CA LYS A 155 18.07 3.62 0.17
C LYS A 155 17.48 3.99 1.53
N LYS A 156 16.16 4.07 1.68
CA LYS A 156 15.50 4.53 2.91
C LYS A 156 14.48 3.54 3.44
N LEU A 157 13.47 3.17 2.66
CA LEU A 157 12.35 2.38 3.17
C LEU A 157 12.74 0.92 3.45
N CYS A 158 13.53 0.29 2.58
CA CYS A 158 13.97 -1.09 2.77
C CYS A 158 14.84 -1.25 4.04
N PRO A 159 15.86 -0.41 4.29
CA PRO A 159 16.59 -0.44 5.56
C PRO A 159 15.72 -0.19 6.80
N LEU A 160 14.78 0.77 6.74
CA LEU A 160 13.86 1.03 7.85
C LEU A 160 12.96 -0.18 8.13
N LEU A 161 12.46 -0.80 7.07
CA LEU A 161 11.61 -1.98 7.17
C LEU A 161 12.39 -3.16 7.77
N LEU A 162 13.63 -3.39 7.33
CA LEU A 162 14.48 -4.44 7.90
C LEU A 162 14.70 -4.22 9.40
N ASN A 163 15.11 -3.02 9.82
CA ASN A 163 15.35 -2.71 11.23
C ASN A 163 14.07 -2.85 12.09
N LEU A 164 12.93 -2.38 11.58
CA LEU A 164 11.64 -2.54 12.24
C LEU A 164 11.27 -4.02 12.41
N THR A 165 11.41 -4.80 11.35
CA THR A 165 11.06 -6.22 11.36
C THR A 165 12.00 -7.00 12.28
N GLU A 166 13.30 -6.69 12.29
CA GLU A 166 14.27 -7.36 13.17
C GLU A 166 13.94 -7.10 14.65
N ALA A 167 13.59 -5.86 15.00
CA ALA A 167 13.23 -5.50 16.37
C ALA A 167 11.90 -6.17 16.81
N LEU A 168 10.86 -6.11 15.97
CA LEU A 168 9.57 -6.74 16.26
C LEU A 168 9.68 -8.27 16.33
N PHE A 169 10.46 -8.89 15.45
CA PHE A 169 10.75 -10.31 15.50
C PHE A 169 11.42 -10.70 16.81
N LYS A 170 12.46 -9.96 17.23
CA LYS A 170 13.19 -10.24 18.45
C LYS A 170 12.29 -10.12 19.69
N ALA A 171 11.53 -9.03 19.78
CA ALA A 171 10.58 -8.83 20.88
C ALA A 171 9.50 -9.92 20.91
N ASN A 172 9.00 -10.33 19.74
CA ASN A 172 8.01 -11.40 19.67
C ASN A 172 8.60 -12.79 19.99
N LEU A 173 9.87 -13.04 19.66
CA LEU A 173 10.56 -14.27 20.04
C LEU A 173 10.75 -14.33 21.56
N GLU A 174 11.18 -13.24 22.19
CA GLU A 174 11.29 -13.14 23.66
C GLU A 174 9.93 -13.41 24.32
N LEU A 175 8.86 -12.80 23.78
CA LEU A 175 7.49 -13.04 24.22
C LEU A 175 7.08 -14.52 24.09
N TYR A 176 7.37 -15.15 22.95
CA TYR A 176 7.07 -16.55 22.72
C TYR A 176 7.81 -17.48 23.70
N GLU A 177 9.10 -17.23 23.92
CA GLU A 177 9.93 -18.01 24.85
C GLU A 177 9.43 -17.92 26.29
N ASP A 178 8.90 -16.75 26.67
CA ASP A 178 8.32 -16.54 28.00
C ASP A 178 7.00 -17.30 28.19
N VAL A 179 6.09 -17.23 27.21
CA VAL A 179 4.75 -17.83 27.36
C VAL A 179 4.69 -19.32 27.04
N LYS A 180 5.62 -19.88 26.24
CA LYS A 180 5.47 -21.24 25.68
C LYS A 180 5.26 -22.32 26.74
N ASN A 181 5.95 -22.20 27.88
CA ASN A 181 5.90 -23.17 28.98
C ASN A 181 4.95 -22.77 30.13
N ARG A 182 4.40 -21.56 30.14
CA ARG A 182 3.47 -21.08 31.17
C ARG A 182 2.07 -21.67 30.99
N ASP A 183 1.29 -21.79 32.05
CA ASP A 183 -0.13 -22.21 31.93
C ASP A 183 -1.03 -21.02 31.59
N VAL A 184 -0.95 -20.57 30.34
CA VAL A 184 -1.74 -19.44 29.78
C VAL A 184 -2.62 -19.90 28.62
N ASP A 185 -3.62 -19.08 28.28
CA ASP A 185 -4.60 -19.36 27.22
C ASP A 185 -3.93 -19.83 25.91
N PHE A 186 -4.43 -20.94 25.37
CA PHE A 186 -3.87 -21.54 24.16
C PHE A 186 -3.92 -20.61 22.95
N LEU A 187 -4.97 -19.79 22.82
CA LEU A 187 -5.10 -18.85 21.70
C LEU A 187 -4.01 -17.79 21.75
N LEU A 188 -3.66 -17.30 22.96
CA LEU A 188 -2.57 -16.35 23.13
C LEU A 188 -1.24 -16.93 22.64
N LYS A 189 -0.91 -18.15 23.07
CA LYS A 189 0.32 -18.84 22.62
C LYS A 189 0.34 -19.04 21.11
N GLU A 190 -0.78 -19.46 20.53
CA GLU A 190 -0.89 -19.70 19.08
C GLU A 190 -0.83 -18.40 18.27
N ALA A 191 -1.42 -17.31 18.76
CA ALA A 191 -1.35 -15.99 18.13
C ALA A 191 0.09 -15.48 18.10
N ILE A 192 0.79 -15.49 19.25
CA ILE A 192 2.21 -15.11 19.36
C ILE A 192 3.07 -15.97 18.43
N ARG A 193 2.85 -17.29 18.41
CA ARG A 193 3.58 -18.22 17.52
C ARG A 193 3.36 -17.91 16.04
N ARG A 194 2.16 -17.52 15.63
CA ARG A 194 1.85 -17.16 14.23
C ARG A 194 2.40 -15.79 13.86
N ASP A 195 2.41 -14.83 14.77
CA ASP A 195 3.08 -13.55 14.55
C ASP A 195 4.60 -13.73 14.44
N LEU A 196 5.17 -14.70 15.17
CA LEU A 196 6.58 -15.06 15.06
C LEU A 196 6.86 -15.64 13.66
N ALA A 197 5.97 -16.49 13.15
CA ALA A 197 6.04 -16.97 11.78
C ALA A 197 5.90 -15.84 10.75
N TYR A 198 4.95 -14.92 10.96
CA TYR A 198 4.70 -13.76 10.10
C TYR A 198 5.96 -12.89 9.94
N PHE A 199 6.57 -12.46 11.04
CA PHE A 199 7.81 -11.67 10.99
C PHE A 199 9.01 -12.48 10.48
N SER A 200 9.06 -13.79 10.73
CA SER A 200 10.09 -14.68 10.16
C SER A 200 10.05 -14.74 8.64
N VAL A 201 8.85 -14.76 8.03
CA VAL A 201 8.69 -14.70 6.56
C VAL A 201 9.24 -13.37 6.03
N VAL A 202 8.86 -12.25 6.65
CA VAL A 202 9.31 -10.91 6.23
C VAL A 202 10.83 -10.78 6.35
N LEU A 203 11.42 -11.21 7.46
CA LEU A 203 12.88 -11.21 7.65
C LEU A 203 13.58 -12.10 6.64
N LYS A 204 13.08 -13.31 6.39
CA LYS A 204 13.69 -14.20 5.41
C LYS A 204 13.62 -13.65 3.98
N LEU A 205 12.59 -12.87 3.66
CA LEU A 205 12.47 -12.17 2.39
C LEU A 205 13.44 -10.99 2.27
N LEU A 206 13.65 -10.22 3.34
CA LEU A 206 14.55 -9.04 3.33
C LEU A 206 16.03 -9.42 3.48
N LYS A 207 16.30 -10.49 4.23
CA LYS A 207 17.63 -10.94 4.68
C LYS A 207 17.74 -12.46 4.49
N GLU A 208 18.37 -12.87 3.40
CA GLU A 208 18.40 -14.28 2.96
C GLU A 208 19.15 -15.21 3.93
N ASP A 209 20.14 -14.71 4.66
CA ASP A 209 20.92 -15.46 5.67
C ASP A 209 20.20 -15.58 7.02
N PHE A 210 19.01 -14.98 7.18
CA PHE A 210 18.21 -15.12 8.39
C PHE A 210 17.84 -16.60 8.66
N GLU A 211 18.09 -17.06 9.88
CA GLU A 211 17.72 -18.39 10.34
C GLU A 211 16.34 -18.37 11.01
N VAL A 212 15.41 -19.16 10.45
CA VAL A 212 14.04 -19.24 10.96
C VAL A 212 14.01 -20.14 12.21
N PRO A 213 13.36 -19.71 13.33
CA PRO A 213 13.22 -20.53 14.53
C PRO A 213 12.54 -21.88 14.26
N SER A 214 13.01 -22.92 14.94
CA SER A 214 12.58 -24.30 14.70
C SER A 214 11.06 -24.52 14.86
N GLU A 215 10.45 -23.76 15.76
CA GLU A 215 9.05 -23.83 16.19
C GLU A 215 8.08 -23.35 15.10
N VAL A 216 8.55 -22.48 14.20
CA VAL A 216 7.75 -21.94 13.08
C VAL A 216 8.31 -22.33 11.71
N LYS A 217 9.47 -22.99 11.66
CA LYS A 217 10.22 -23.31 10.44
C LYS A 217 9.37 -23.94 9.34
N ASN A 218 8.62 -25.00 9.64
CA ASN A 218 7.81 -25.69 8.64
C ASN A 218 6.72 -24.78 8.03
N MET A 219 6.08 -23.96 8.86
CA MET A 219 5.03 -23.04 8.45
C MET A 219 5.59 -21.93 7.57
N VAL A 220 6.73 -21.37 7.96
CA VAL A 220 7.45 -20.31 7.24
C VAL A 220 7.99 -20.80 5.90
N GLU A 221 8.62 -21.98 5.85
CA GLU A 221 9.15 -22.55 4.60
C GLU A 221 8.05 -22.81 3.55
N ARG A 222 6.88 -23.28 4.00
CA ARG A 222 5.71 -23.46 3.13
C ARG A 222 5.18 -22.13 2.61
N GLU A 223 5.05 -21.12 3.47
CA GLU A 223 4.64 -19.78 3.05
C GLU A 223 5.63 -19.18 2.02
N LEU A 224 6.93 -19.27 2.29
CA LEU A 224 7.98 -18.77 1.40
C LEU A 224 7.95 -19.49 0.04
N THR A 225 7.67 -20.80 0.03
CA THR A 225 7.54 -21.56 -1.22
C THR A 225 6.44 -20.97 -2.10
N LEU A 226 5.26 -20.71 -1.54
CA LEU A 226 4.14 -20.08 -2.26
C LEU A 226 4.51 -18.69 -2.78
N ILE A 227 5.17 -17.88 -1.95
CA ILE A 227 5.64 -16.53 -2.31
C ILE A 227 6.64 -16.57 -3.48
N TYR A 228 7.65 -17.44 -3.40
CA TYR A 228 8.70 -17.50 -4.43
C TYR A 228 8.19 -18.08 -5.75
N GLU A 229 7.32 -19.10 -5.69
CA GLU A 229 6.71 -19.68 -6.87
C GLU A 229 5.80 -18.68 -7.59
N ALA A 230 4.96 -17.94 -6.85
CA ALA A 230 4.10 -16.87 -7.34
C ALA A 230 3.23 -17.25 -8.56
N LYS A 231 2.58 -18.43 -8.49
CA LYS A 231 1.81 -19.01 -9.62
C LYS A 231 0.31 -19.17 -9.34
N GLU A 232 -0.04 -19.45 -8.09
CA GLU A 232 -1.42 -19.80 -7.74
C GLU A 232 -2.23 -18.53 -7.40
N VAL A 233 -3.40 -18.40 -8.02
CA VAL A 233 -4.35 -17.29 -7.76
C VAL A 233 -5.17 -17.55 -6.49
N GLU A 234 -5.32 -18.83 -6.12
CA GLU A 234 -6.09 -19.27 -4.95
C GLU A 234 -5.30 -20.39 -4.26
N ALA A 235 -4.38 -20.02 -3.36
CA ALA A 235 -3.67 -20.99 -2.52
C ALA A 235 -3.83 -20.67 -1.04
N TYR A 236 -3.98 -21.71 -0.23
CA TYR A 236 -4.21 -21.58 1.21
C TYR A 236 -2.91 -21.23 1.94
N SER A 237 -2.91 -20.10 2.68
CA SER A 237 -1.77 -19.70 3.51
C SER A 237 -1.63 -20.62 4.74
N PRO A 238 -0.49 -21.29 4.97
CA PRO A 238 -0.24 -22.04 6.20
C PRO A 238 -0.22 -21.18 7.47
N ILE A 239 0.08 -19.87 7.37
CA ILE A 239 0.09 -18.95 8.50
C ILE A 239 -1.30 -18.36 8.77
N PHE A 240 -2.02 -17.98 7.72
CA PHE A 240 -3.26 -17.20 7.87
C PHE A 240 -4.55 -17.99 7.70
N CYS A 241 -4.48 -19.24 7.22
CA CYS A 241 -5.64 -20.11 7.13
C CYS A 241 -6.78 -19.58 6.23
N TYR A 242 -6.47 -18.82 5.18
CA TYR A 242 -7.37 -18.45 4.09
C TYR A 242 -6.64 -18.49 2.74
N GLU A 243 -7.40 -18.38 1.64
CA GLU A 243 -6.86 -18.30 0.28
C GLU A 243 -6.28 -16.92 -0.05
N GLU A 244 -5.12 -16.91 -0.73
CA GLU A 244 -4.44 -15.72 -1.20
C GLU A 244 -3.98 -15.89 -2.65
N ASP A 245 -3.95 -14.76 -3.38
CA ASP A 245 -3.38 -14.69 -4.74
C ASP A 245 -1.87 -14.47 -4.67
N TYR A 246 -1.12 -15.59 -4.76
CA TYR A 246 0.34 -15.55 -4.72
C TYR A 246 0.95 -15.03 -6.03
N THR A 247 0.20 -14.87 -7.12
CA THR A 247 0.73 -14.28 -8.36
C THR A 247 1.16 -12.82 -8.19
N GLN A 248 0.64 -12.15 -7.17
CA GLN A 248 0.95 -10.77 -6.81
C GLN A 248 2.37 -10.59 -6.28
N TYR A 249 3.02 -11.67 -5.82
CA TYR A 249 4.36 -11.63 -5.22
C TYR A 249 5.49 -11.63 -6.24
N ARG A 250 5.18 -11.80 -7.54
CA ARG A 250 6.17 -11.73 -8.62
C ARG A 250 6.64 -10.28 -8.83
N PRO A 251 7.93 -9.96 -8.59
CA PRO A 251 8.47 -8.61 -8.84
C PRO A 251 8.34 -8.21 -10.32
N ARG A 252 7.96 -6.94 -10.56
CA ARG A 252 7.67 -6.36 -11.89
C ARG A 252 8.07 -4.88 -11.89
N GLY A 253 8.13 -4.23 -13.05
CA GLY A 253 8.49 -2.81 -13.14
C GLY A 253 9.92 -2.54 -12.69
N HIS A 254 10.16 -1.49 -11.90
CA HIS A 254 11.51 -1.18 -11.40
C HIS A 254 12.00 -2.17 -10.33
N TYR A 255 11.13 -2.99 -9.74
CA TYR A 255 11.51 -3.95 -8.71
C TYR A 255 12.37 -5.12 -9.23
N VAL A 256 12.60 -5.21 -10.55
CA VAL A 256 13.54 -6.18 -11.14
C VAL A 256 14.93 -5.58 -11.40
N MET A 257 15.15 -4.31 -11.06
CA MET A 257 16.41 -3.61 -11.33
C MET A 257 17.52 -3.96 -10.33
N SER A 258 17.16 -4.40 -9.11
CA SER A 258 18.12 -4.82 -8.08
C SER A 258 17.52 -5.92 -7.19
N ASP A 259 18.38 -6.76 -6.61
CA ASP A 259 17.94 -7.80 -5.66
C ASP A 259 17.32 -7.19 -4.39
N ILE A 260 17.80 -6.02 -3.97
CA ILE A 260 17.24 -5.29 -2.82
C ILE A 260 15.79 -4.90 -3.09
N LEU A 261 15.50 -4.32 -4.26
CA LEU A 261 14.13 -3.94 -4.64
C LEU A 261 13.24 -5.16 -4.84
N SER A 262 13.75 -6.26 -5.38
CA SER A 262 13.02 -7.52 -5.55
C SER A 262 12.61 -8.11 -4.19
N ARG A 263 13.53 -8.15 -3.22
CA ARG A 263 13.28 -8.57 -1.84
C ARG A 263 12.29 -7.64 -1.13
N TYR A 264 12.51 -6.33 -1.24
CA TYR A 264 11.61 -5.31 -0.69
C TYR A 264 10.19 -5.43 -1.24
N PHE A 265 10.03 -5.63 -2.56
CA PHE A 265 8.73 -5.84 -3.20
C PHE A 265 7.98 -7.00 -2.57
N ARG A 266 8.61 -8.17 -2.43
CA ARG A 266 7.97 -9.36 -1.86
C ARG A 266 7.57 -9.14 -0.39
N ALA A 267 8.46 -8.55 0.40
CA ALA A 267 8.22 -8.25 1.80
C ALA A 267 7.06 -7.25 1.97
N MET A 268 7.09 -6.12 1.26
CA MET A 268 6.03 -5.12 1.33
C MET A 268 4.71 -5.61 0.73
N MET A 269 4.75 -6.46 -0.30
CA MET A 269 3.55 -7.09 -0.83
C MET A 269 2.91 -8.01 0.22
N TYR A 270 3.71 -8.81 0.92
CA TYR A 270 3.25 -9.66 2.01
C TYR A 270 2.60 -8.86 3.14
N LEU A 271 3.30 -7.82 3.63
CA LEU A 271 2.81 -6.92 4.68
C LEU A 271 1.57 -6.12 4.27
N GLY A 272 1.43 -5.83 2.97
CA GLY A 272 0.35 -5.04 2.39
C GLY A 272 -0.87 -5.84 1.97
N ARG A 273 -0.76 -7.18 1.84
CA ARG A 273 -1.86 -8.04 1.39
C ARG A 273 -2.39 -8.94 2.49
N MET A 274 -1.51 -9.54 3.30
CA MET A 274 -1.92 -10.43 4.39
C MET A 274 -2.73 -9.66 5.44
N ARG A 275 -3.87 -10.24 5.81
CA ARG A 275 -4.89 -9.63 6.63
C ARG A 275 -5.07 -10.38 7.94
N PHE A 276 -5.19 -9.62 9.01
CA PHE A 276 -5.63 -10.11 10.30
C PHE A 276 -7.14 -9.85 10.40
N SER A 277 -7.94 -10.83 9.97
CA SER A 277 -9.38 -10.65 9.74
C SER A 277 -10.13 -10.51 11.07
N ALA A 278 -10.94 -9.45 11.16
CA ALA A 278 -11.86 -9.21 12.27
C ALA A 278 -13.17 -10.00 12.15
N PHE A 279 -13.34 -10.74 11.06
CA PHE A 279 -14.51 -11.59 10.81
C PHE A 279 -14.09 -12.84 10.04
N SER A 280 -14.61 -13.99 10.45
CA SER A 280 -14.55 -15.25 9.70
C SER A 280 -15.79 -16.07 10.00
N PHE A 281 -16.22 -16.92 9.07
CA PHE A 281 -17.24 -17.92 9.36
C PHE A 281 -16.81 -18.93 10.43
N ASN A 282 -15.49 -19.05 10.68
CA ASN A 282 -14.93 -19.74 11.83
C ASN A 282 -14.57 -18.72 12.91
N GLN A 283 -15.39 -18.67 13.96
CA GLN A 283 -15.21 -17.70 15.03
C GLN A 283 -13.83 -17.81 15.71
N THR A 284 -13.32 -19.02 15.95
CA THR A 284 -12.00 -19.20 16.55
C THR A 284 -10.87 -18.60 15.70
N LEU A 285 -11.03 -18.58 14.37
CA LEU A 285 -10.07 -17.96 13.47
C LEU A 285 -10.13 -16.42 13.53
N ALA A 286 -11.33 -15.84 13.66
CA ALA A 286 -11.47 -14.40 13.86
C ALA A 286 -10.86 -13.95 15.21
N ASP A 287 -11.07 -14.73 16.28
CA ASP A 287 -10.46 -14.46 17.59
C ASP A 287 -8.93 -14.50 17.49
N LEU A 288 -8.40 -15.54 16.84
CA LEU A 288 -6.97 -15.73 16.63
C LEU A 288 -6.36 -14.55 15.88
N GLN A 289 -6.93 -14.17 14.74
CA GLN A 289 -6.39 -13.12 13.90
C GLN A 289 -6.57 -11.73 14.52
N THR A 290 -7.68 -11.49 15.21
CA THR A 290 -7.85 -10.24 15.97
C THR A 290 -6.81 -10.15 17.07
N LEU A 291 -6.57 -11.23 17.83
CA LEU A 291 -5.53 -11.27 18.86
C LEU A 291 -4.13 -11.05 18.29
N GLN A 292 -3.79 -11.66 17.14
CA GLN A 292 -2.54 -11.38 16.42
C GLN A 292 -2.37 -9.88 16.11
N ALA A 293 -3.43 -9.23 15.58
CA ALA A 293 -3.39 -7.80 15.32
C ALA A 293 -3.12 -6.96 16.58
N LEU A 294 -3.74 -7.34 17.72
CA LEU A 294 -3.54 -6.68 19.01
C LEU A 294 -2.12 -6.88 19.56
N ILE A 295 -1.56 -8.09 19.44
CA ILE A 295 -0.19 -8.39 19.86
C ILE A 295 0.81 -7.58 19.03
N ILE A 296 0.62 -7.48 17.72
CA ILE A 296 1.46 -6.63 16.86
C ILE A 296 1.38 -5.16 17.30
N CYS A 297 0.18 -4.65 17.64
CA CYS A 297 0.01 -3.29 18.14
C CYS A 297 0.70 -3.08 19.50
N TYR A 298 0.59 -4.06 20.41
CA TYR A 298 1.31 -4.07 21.68
C TYR A 298 2.83 -4.01 21.44
N LEU A 299 3.37 -4.86 20.55
CA LEU A 299 4.79 -4.88 20.21
C LEU A 299 5.27 -3.56 19.57
N LEU A 300 4.44 -2.91 18.75
CA LEU A 300 4.77 -1.60 18.16
C LEU A 300 4.96 -0.51 19.22
N LEU A 301 4.25 -0.59 20.34
CA LEU A 301 4.33 0.38 21.43
C LEU A 301 5.41 0.05 22.47
N SER A 302 5.64 -1.24 22.75
CA SER A 302 6.63 -1.66 23.75
C SER A 302 8.05 -1.67 23.19
N THR A 303 8.24 -2.04 21.92
CA THR A 303 9.56 -2.28 21.34
C THR A 303 10.31 -0.99 20.97
N ASP A 304 11.55 -0.87 21.42
CA ASP A 304 12.48 0.17 20.99
C ASP A 304 13.29 -0.24 19.75
N VAL A 305 13.48 0.70 18.83
CA VAL A 305 14.33 0.57 17.63
C VAL A 305 15.35 1.70 17.64
N GLY A 306 16.49 1.46 18.29
CA GLY A 306 17.48 2.50 18.56
C GLY A 306 16.93 3.51 19.57
N ASN A 307 16.75 4.77 19.14
CA ASN A 307 16.27 5.87 20.01
C ASN A 307 14.79 6.24 19.77
N ALA A 308 14.01 5.36 19.14
CA ALA A 308 12.60 5.60 18.82
C ALA A 308 11.77 4.33 19.04
N LYS A 309 10.46 4.45 19.20
CA LYS A 309 9.58 3.29 19.29
C LYS A 309 9.39 2.63 17.93
N ALA A 310 9.07 1.34 17.92
CA ALA A 310 8.77 0.60 16.69
C ALA A 310 7.61 1.25 15.92
N LEU A 311 6.60 1.79 16.61
CA LEU A 311 5.53 2.59 16.00
C LEU A 311 6.06 3.82 15.24
N ASP A 312 7.06 4.53 15.76
CA ASP A 312 7.66 5.69 15.08
C ASP A 312 8.37 5.26 13.79
N ILE A 313 9.07 4.13 13.82
CA ILE A 313 9.73 3.59 12.62
C ILE A 313 8.68 3.13 11.60
N TRP A 314 7.60 2.50 12.05
CA TRP A 314 6.46 2.15 11.20
C TRP A 314 5.86 3.40 10.53
N LEU A 315 5.63 4.47 11.29
CA LEU A 315 5.14 5.76 10.77
C LEU A 315 6.11 6.38 9.74
N ARG A 316 7.43 6.26 9.95
CA ARG A 316 8.45 6.73 8.99
C ARG A 316 8.42 5.99 7.66
N ILE A 317 7.80 4.81 7.59
CA ILE A 317 7.55 4.08 6.34
C ILE A 317 6.14 4.38 5.81
N TYR A 318 5.15 4.41 6.69
CA TYR A 318 3.74 4.59 6.34
C TYR A 318 3.44 6.00 5.79
N LEU A 319 3.98 7.06 6.41
CA LEU A 319 3.66 8.43 6.01
C LEU A 319 4.21 8.81 4.62
N PRO A 320 5.47 8.50 4.26
CA PRO A 320 5.96 8.78 2.90
C PRO A 320 5.18 8.02 1.82
N THR A 321 4.86 6.75 2.07
CA THR A 321 4.07 5.95 1.12
C THR A 321 2.62 6.44 1.01
N THR A 322 2.07 6.98 2.10
CA THR A 322 0.77 7.67 2.12
C THR A 322 0.79 8.94 1.27
N PHE A 323 1.82 9.78 1.42
CA PHE A 323 1.99 10.97 0.58
C PHE A 323 2.12 10.64 -0.91
N LEU A 324 2.81 9.54 -1.23
CA LEU A 324 3.06 9.15 -2.61
C LEU A 324 1.79 8.61 -3.29
N VAL A 325 1.09 7.69 -2.64
CA VAL A 325 0.00 6.92 -3.28
C VAL A 325 -1.37 7.23 -2.69
N GLY A 326 -1.44 7.48 -1.39
CA GLY A 326 -2.68 7.73 -0.65
C GLY A 326 -2.75 6.87 0.61
N PHE A 327 -3.81 7.06 1.40
CA PHE A 327 -4.06 6.30 2.61
C PHE A 327 -4.35 4.82 2.32
N SER A 328 -4.09 3.97 3.33
CA SER A 328 -4.50 2.56 3.26
C SER A 328 -6.01 2.46 3.07
N ASP A 329 -6.45 1.60 2.15
CA ASP A 329 -7.88 1.29 1.98
C ASP A 329 -8.40 0.45 3.15
N ASP A 330 -7.52 -0.30 3.81
CA ASP A 330 -7.85 -1.19 4.91
C ASP A 330 -7.53 -0.59 6.28
N LEU A 331 -7.93 -1.29 7.34
CA LEU A 331 -7.56 -0.95 8.70
C LEU A 331 -6.06 -1.21 8.91
N THR A 332 -5.46 -0.39 9.76
CA THR A 332 -4.01 -0.35 10.03
C THR A 332 -3.76 -0.50 11.54
N PRO A 333 -2.50 -0.66 11.96
CA PRO A 333 -2.16 -0.64 13.38
C PRO A 333 -2.67 0.61 14.11
N LEU A 334 -2.71 1.79 13.46
CA LEU A 334 -3.24 3.00 14.08
C LEU A 334 -4.73 2.88 14.45
N ASP A 335 -5.54 2.25 13.60
CA ASP A 335 -6.96 2.02 13.87
C ASP A 335 -7.13 1.06 15.04
N TYR A 336 -6.36 -0.03 15.06
CA TYR A 336 -6.42 -1.02 16.12
C TYR A 336 -5.92 -0.47 17.46
N LEU A 337 -4.95 0.44 17.46
CA LEU A 337 -4.53 1.16 18.67
C LEU A 337 -5.66 2.03 19.26
N ILE A 338 -6.46 2.68 18.42
CA ILE A 338 -7.66 3.43 18.85
C ILE A 338 -8.70 2.45 19.42
N PHE A 339 -8.93 1.31 18.75
CA PHE A 339 -9.86 0.30 19.25
C PHE A 339 -9.40 -0.27 20.59
N MET A 340 -8.10 -0.56 20.75
CA MET A 340 -7.49 -0.99 22.00
C MET A 340 -7.75 0.02 23.11
N LYS A 341 -7.53 1.31 22.85
CA LYS A 341 -7.78 2.35 23.84
C LYS A 341 -9.24 2.42 24.26
N ASN A 342 -10.16 2.25 23.31
CA ASN A 342 -11.60 2.28 23.60
C ASN A 342 -12.07 1.10 24.46
N VAL A 343 -11.47 -0.08 24.30
CA VAL A 343 -11.90 -1.32 24.97
C VAL A 343 -11.11 -1.60 26.26
N TYR A 344 -9.81 -1.35 26.26
CA TYR A 344 -8.90 -1.66 27.37
C TYR A 344 -8.58 -0.43 28.23
N GLY A 345 -8.82 0.80 27.73
CA GLY A 345 -8.48 2.03 28.43
C GLY A 345 -7.08 2.54 28.08
N ASN A 346 -6.46 3.31 28.98
CA ASN A 346 -5.16 3.96 28.71
C ASN A 346 -3.95 3.03 28.88
N LYS A 347 -4.15 1.84 29.43
CA LYS A 347 -3.08 0.91 29.72
C LYS A 347 -3.55 -0.51 29.49
N VAL A 348 -2.66 -1.36 28.99
CA VAL A 348 -3.01 -2.74 28.67
C VAL A 348 -1.85 -3.68 28.95
N GLU A 349 -2.16 -4.79 29.59
CA GLU A 349 -1.26 -5.91 29.82
C GLU A 349 -1.47 -6.99 28.74
N LEU A 350 -0.42 -7.75 28.43
CA LEU A 350 -0.46 -8.77 27.38
C LEU A 350 -1.56 -9.81 27.61
N LEU A 351 -1.69 -10.32 28.84
CA LEU A 351 -2.63 -11.40 29.16
C LEU A 351 -4.09 -10.97 28.98
N GLU A 352 -4.38 -9.68 29.19
CA GLU A 352 -5.73 -9.15 28.98
C GLU A 352 -6.19 -9.22 27.53
N LEU A 353 -5.26 -9.16 26.57
CA LEU A 353 -5.59 -9.17 25.14
C LEU A 353 -6.34 -10.44 24.72
N ALA A 354 -6.16 -11.54 25.44
CA ALA A 354 -6.80 -12.81 25.15
C ALA A 354 -8.27 -12.88 25.61
N ASP A 355 -8.79 -11.87 26.32
CA ASP A 355 -10.19 -11.84 26.77
C ASP A 355 -11.15 -11.88 25.57
N ARG A 356 -11.90 -12.98 25.45
CA ARG A 356 -12.82 -13.22 24.33
C ARG A 356 -13.93 -12.19 24.22
N SER A 357 -14.39 -11.61 25.33
CA SER A 357 -15.43 -10.58 25.31
C SER A 357 -14.89 -9.27 24.74
N LYS A 358 -13.67 -8.89 25.13
CA LYS A 358 -12.97 -7.71 24.59
C LYS A 358 -12.59 -7.91 23.12
N LEU A 359 -12.14 -9.11 22.72
CA LEU A 359 -11.88 -9.44 21.31
C LEU A 359 -13.13 -9.25 20.44
N ARG A 360 -14.31 -9.70 20.90
CA ARG A 360 -15.60 -9.48 20.20
C ARG A 360 -15.94 -8.01 20.03
N GLU A 361 -15.60 -7.19 21.02
CA GLU A 361 -15.81 -5.75 20.94
C GLU A 361 -14.89 -5.10 19.90
N ILE A 362 -13.61 -5.49 19.87
CA ILE A 362 -12.65 -5.06 18.84
C ILE A 362 -13.12 -5.49 17.44
N GLU A 363 -13.56 -6.74 17.27
CA GLU A 363 -14.09 -7.25 16.00
C GLU A 363 -15.28 -6.42 15.50
N LYS A 364 -16.21 -6.09 16.41
CA LYS A 364 -17.35 -5.23 16.12
C LYS A 364 -16.89 -3.84 15.68
N LEU A 365 -15.97 -3.21 16.43
CA LEU A 365 -15.41 -1.90 16.08
C LEU A 365 -14.73 -1.92 14.70
N ALA A 366 -13.96 -2.97 14.39
CA ALA A 366 -13.32 -3.13 13.09
C ALA A 366 -14.35 -3.27 11.94
N ILE A 367 -15.45 -3.99 12.16
CA ILE A 367 -16.53 -4.11 11.17
C ILE A 367 -17.25 -2.78 10.98
N GLU A 368 -17.56 -2.06 12.06
CA GLU A 368 -18.28 -0.77 12.03
C GLU A 368 -17.44 0.34 11.39
N ASN A 369 -16.12 0.32 11.61
CA ASN A 369 -15.19 1.31 11.07
C ASN A 369 -14.53 0.88 9.75
N ASN A 370 -15.00 -0.20 9.11
CA ASN A 370 -14.45 -0.64 7.84
C ASN A 370 -14.66 0.40 6.73
N ARG A 371 -13.56 0.97 6.25
CA ARG A 371 -13.54 1.95 5.15
C ARG A 371 -13.12 1.38 3.80
N SER A 372 -12.82 0.08 3.72
CA SER A 372 -12.31 -0.60 2.53
C SER A 372 -13.30 -0.56 1.37
N ARG A 373 -12.88 0.06 0.26
CA ARG A 373 -13.70 0.24 -0.94
C ARG A 373 -13.27 -0.65 -2.09
N ILE A 374 -12.06 -1.19 -2.06
CA ILE A 374 -11.50 -2.01 -3.13
C ILE A 374 -11.33 -3.44 -2.63
N VAL A 375 -11.74 -4.42 -3.43
CA VAL A 375 -11.48 -5.84 -3.15
C VAL A 375 -10.27 -6.27 -3.99
N ASN A 376 -9.23 -6.79 -3.33
CA ASN A 376 -7.96 -7.15 -3.98
C ASN A 376 -7.63 -8.64 -3.93
N VAL A 377 -8.64 -9.46 -3.63
CA VAL A 377 -8.55 -10.92 -3.54
C VAL A 377 -9.76 -11.54 -4.23
N PRO A 378 -9.61 -12.72 -4.84
CA PRO A 378 -10.72 -13.41 -5.48
C PRO A 378 -11.64 -13.98 -4.39
N ILE A 379 -12.82 -13.37 -4.20
CA ILE A 379 -13.83 -13.80 -3.23
C ILE A 379 -15.23 -13.74 -3.83
N PHE A 380 -16.14 -14.56 -3.32
CA PHE A 380 -17.57 -14.47 -3.61
C PHE A 380 -18.22 -13.27 -2.90
N PRO A 381 -19.38 -12.77 -3.39
CA PRO A 381 -20.07 -11.63 -2.78
C PRO A 381 -20.38 -11.78 -1.28
N TRP A 382 -20.70 -12.98 -0.79
CA TRP A 382 -21.03 -13.23 0.62
C TRP A 382 -19.80 -13.27 1.54
N GLU A 383 -18.59 -13.45 0.98
CA GLU A 383 -17.32 -13.49 1.71
C GLU A 383 -16.74 -12.09 1.96
N ARG A 384 -17.40 -11.03 1.48
CA ARG A 384 -16.89 -9.64 1.58
C ARG A 384 -16.63 -9.18 3.02
N LYS A 385 -17.25 -9.80 4.02
CA LYS A 385 -16.94 -9.48 5.42
C LYS A 385 -15.61 -10.09 5.89
N GLU A 386 -15.19 -11.22 5.31
CA GLU A 386 -13.95 -11.91 5.71
C GLU A 386 -12.68 -11.18 5.28
N ILE A 387 -12.80 -10.14 4.42
CA ILE A 387 -11.66 -9.30 4.03
C ILE A 387 -11.45 -8.08 4.96
N ILE A 388 -12.36 -7.88 5.93
CA ILE A 388 -12.28 -6.81 6.93
C ILE A 388 -11.24 -7.20 7.97
N GLY A 389 -10.25 -6.34 8.19
CA GLY A 389 -9.21 -6.59 9.17
C GLY A 389 -8.00 -5.69 9.00
N MET A 390 -7.08 -5.80 9.96
CA MET A 390 -5.83 -5.06 9.93
C MET A 390 -4.91 -5.58 8.82
N ARG A 391 -4.18 -4.68 8.18
CA ARG A 391 -2.99 -5.00 7.40
C ARG A 391 -1.82 -4.16 7.90
N PHE A 392 -0.67 -4.77 8.11
CA PHE A 392 0.48 -4.09 8.68
C PHE A 392 0.97 -2.92 7.80
N MET A 393 0.98 -3.10 6.47
CA MET A 393 1.29 -2.05 5.48
C MET A 393 0.24 -2.00 4.36
N GLY A 394 -1.04 -2.10 4.71
CA GLY A 394 -2.15 -2.35 3.79
C GLY A 394 -2.19 -1.48 2.52
N GLN A 395 -2.42 -2.10 1.37
CA GLN A 395 -2.45 -1.40 0.07
C GLN A 395 -3.40 -0.19 0.04
N ARG A 396 -3.06 0.80 -0.79
CA ARG A 396 -3.62 2.14 -0.77
C ARG A 396 -4.87 2.24 -1.63
N PHE A 397 -5.83 3.03 -1.15
CA PHE A 397 -6.99 3.41 -1.92
C PHE A 397 -6.54 4.27 -3.13
N ILE A 398 -7.00 3.89 -4.32
CA ILE A 398 -6.78 4.64 -5.55
C ILE A 398 -8.13 4.90 -6.24
N LEU A 399 -8.40 6.15 -6.60
CA LEU A 399 -9.70 6.56 -7.13
C LEU A 399 -10.09 5.81 -8.40
N ASP A 400 -9.15 5.57 -9.30
CA ASP A 400 -9.40 4.82 -10.53
C ASP A 400 -9.59 3.32 -10.27
N GLY A 401 -8.99 2.76 -9.22
CA GLY A 401 -9.30 1.41 -8.73
C GLY A 401 -10.73 1.31 -8.19
N TYR A 402 -11.19 2.35 -7.48
CA TYR A 402 -12.59 2.45 -7.04
C TYR A 402 -13.58 2.58 -8.21
N VAL A 403 -13.24 3.37 -9.23
CA VAL A 403 -14.03 3.44 -10.48
C VAL A 403 -14.17 2.06 -11.11
N HIS A 404 -13.06 1.31 -11.19
CA HIS A 404 -13.10 -0.07 -11.69
C HIS A 404 -13.95 -0.99 -10.81
N GLN A 405 -13.85 -0.90 -9.49
CA GLN A 405 -14.66 -1.70 -8.56
C GLN A 405 -16.17 -1.43 -8.70
N GLU A 406 -16.56 -0.17 -8.92
CA GLU A 406 -17.96 0.23 -9.08
C GLU A 406 -18.53 -0.10 -10.48
N LEU A 407 -17.66 -0.37 -11.45
CA LEU A 407 -18.01 -0.72 -12.84
C LEU A 407 -17.77 -2.19 -13.17
N CYS A 408 -17.49 -3.03 -12.17
CA CYS A 408 -17.38 -4.47 -12.33
C CYS A 408 -18.41 -5.22 -11.47
N TYR A 409 -18.49 -6.53 -11.67
CA TYR A 409 -19.32 -7.40 -10.86
C TYR A 409 -18.91 -7.32 -9.37
N PRO A 410 -19.87 -7.17 -8.43
CA PRO A 410 -21.32 -7.34 -8.59
C PRO A 410 -22.10 -6.05 -8.84
N LYS A 411 -21.43 -4.89 -8.90
CA LYS A 411 -22.09 -3.59 -9.07
C LYS A 411 -22.67 -3.40 -10.47
N VAL A 412 -22.01 -3.99 -11.47
CA VAL A 412 -22.47 -4.08 -12.85
C VAL A 412 -22.62 -5.55 -13.20
N GLU A 413 -23.85 -5.98 -13.47
CA GLU A 413 -24.17 -7.39 -13.65
C GLU A 413 -23.49 -7.96 -14.91
N GLY A 414 -22.85 -9.13 -14.78
CA GLY A 414 -22.19 -9.83 -15.88
C GLY A 414 -20.86 -9.21 -16.37
N ARG A 415 -20.42 -8.06 -15.83
CA ARG A 415 -19.19 -7.38 -16.26
C ARG A 415 -18.00 -7.74 -15.37
N THR A 416 -17.22 -8.74 -15.77
CA THR A 416 -16.03 -9.21 -15.02
C THR A 416 -14.72 -8.55 -15.43
N MET A 417 -14.69 -7.85 -16.57
CA MET A 417 -13.50 -7.15 -17.07
C MET A 417 -13.81 -5.68 -17.32
N VAL A 418 -12.99 -4.83 -16.72
CA VAL A 418 -13.06 -3.36 -16.86
C VAL A 418 -12.14 -2.88 -17.99
N LYS A 419 -12.39 -1.68 -18.49
CA LYS A 419 -11.58 -1.03 -19.54
C LYS A 419 -10.87 0.19 -18.96
N ALA A 420 -9.69 0.51 -19.51
CA ALA A 420 -8.99 1.76 -19.18
C ALA A 420 -9.84 3.01 -19.50
N LEU A 421 -10.66 2.92 -20.55
CA LEU A 421 -11.61 3.97 -20.94
C LEU A 421 -12.64 4.27 -19.84
N ASP A 422 -12.98 3.31 -18.97
CA ASP A 422 -13.92 3.53 -17.86
C ASP A 422 -13.44 4.65 -16.94
N VAL A 423 -12.13 4.65 -16.64
CA VAL A 423 -11.49 5.68 -15.82
C VAL A 423 -11.57 7.04 -16.51
N MET A 424 -11.26 7.11 -17.80
CA MET A 424 -11.32 8.35 -18.56
C MET A 424 -12.75 8.90 -18.66
N ALA A 425 -13.74 8.02 -18.84
CA ALA A 425 -15.15 8.38 -18.84
C ALA A 425 -15.59 8.89 -17.46
N ALA A 426 -15.19 8.23 -16.37
CA ALA A 426 -15.48 8.67 -15.00
C ALA A 426 -14.83 10.03 -14.67
N LEU A 427 -13.61 10.27 -15.15
CA LEU A 427 -12.90 11.55 -15.00
C LEU A 427 -13.52 12.70 -15.83
N GLY A 428 -14.50 12.42 -16.69
CA GLY A 428 -15.28 13.44 -17.40
C GLY A 428 -15.13 13.41 -18.92
N SER A 429 -14.38 12.47 -19.51
CA SER A 429 -14.24 12.38 -20.97
C SER A 429 -15.53 11.94 -21.64
N ASN A 430 -16.16 12.83 -22.41
CA ASN A 430 -17.32 12.47 -23.23
C ASN A 430 -16.92 11.54 -24.37
N ARG A 431 -15.71 11.72 -24.92
CA ARG A 431 -15.20 10.86 -25.99
C ARG A 431 -15.00 9.42 -25.52
N ALA A 432 -14.47 9.23 -24.30
CA ALA A 432 -14.37 7.88 -23.72
C ALA A 432 -15.75 7.25 -23.52
N LEU A 433 -16.74 8.04 -23.09
CA LEU A 433 -18.12 7.58 -22.92
C LEU A 433 -18.74 7.12 -24.25
N GLU A 434 -18.50 7.85 -25.35
CA GLU A 434 -18.92 7.44 -26.69
C GLU A 434 -18.30 6.12 -27.14
N LEU A 435 -17.01 5.92 -26.87
CA LEU A 435 -16.28 4.69 -27.21
C LEU A 435 -16.69 3.49 -26.34
N LEU A 436 -17.36 3.74 -25.21
CA LEU A 436 -17.87 2.72 -24.28
C LEU A 436 -19.35 2.39 -24.49
N LYS A 437 -19.98 2.87 -25.57
CA LYS A 437 -21.41 2.59 -25.83
C LYS A 437 -21.75 1.10 -25.82
N ASP A 438 -20.84 0.26 -26.30
CA ASP A 438 -21.04 -1.20 -26.32
C ASP A 438 -21.07 -1.81 -24.91
N GLU A 439 -20.49 -1.15 -23.91
CA GLU A 439 -20.56 -1.60 -22.50
C GLU A 439 -21.94 -1.37 -21.89
N TYR A 440 -22.80 -0.56 -22.51
CA TYR A 440 -24.17 -0.31 -22.01
C TYR A 440 -25.06 -1.54 -22.09
N LYS A 441 -24.58 -2.61 -22.76
CA LYS A 441 -25.19 -3.93 -22.73
C LYS A 441 -25.25 -4.54 -21.33
N TYR A 442 -24.35 -4.12 -20.43
CA TYR A 442 -24.31 -4.63 -19.06
C TYR A 442 -25.31 -3.89 -18.17
N PRO A 443 -26.25 -4.59 -17.49
CA PRO A 443 -27.20 -3.96 -16.59
C PRO A 443 -26.51 -3.17 -15.47
N GLY A 444 -26.99 -1.94 -15.23
CA GLY A 444 -26.47 -1.05 -14.18
C GLY A 444 -25.24 -0.22 -14.60
N TYR A 445 -24.60 -0.51 -15.74
CA TYR A 445 -23.37 0.18 -16.15
C TYR A 445 -23.58 1.69 -16.31
N LYS A 446 -24.66 2.09 -17.01
CA LYS A 446 -24.94 3.50 -17.31
C LYS A 446 -25.24 4.29 -16.03
N GLU A 447 -26.03 3.71 -15.13
CA GLU A 447 -26.37 4.30 -13.84
C GLU A 447 -25.13 4.47 -12.96
N GLN A 448 -24.28 3.43 -12.86
CA GLN A 448 -23.05 3.47 -12.08
C GLN A 448 -22.04 4.47 -12.65
N MET A 449 -21.86 4.51 -13.98
CA MET A 449 -21.00 5.50 -14.63
C MET A 449 -21.48 6.93 -14.37
N THR A 450 -22.79 7.17 -14.37
CA THR A 450 -23.36 8.49 -14.09
C THR A 450 -23.04 8.93 -12.66
N LYS A 451 -23.29 8.06 -11.66
CA LYS A 451 -22.95 8.33 -10.25
C LYS A 451 -21.46 8.62 -10.05
N LEU A 452 -20.59 7.84 -10.70
CA LEU A 452 -19.13 8.04 -10.60
C LEU A 452 -18.70 9.40 -11.16
N ARG A 453 -19.27 9.82 -12.30
CA ARG A 453 -18.98 11.14 -12.88
C ARG A 453 -19.46 12.27 -11.98
N GLU A 454 -20.65 12.14 -11.39
CA GLU A 454 -21.18 13.12 -10.43
C GLU A 454 -20.31 13.20 -9.18
N PHE A 455 -19.93 12.05 -8.61
CA PHE A 455 -19.02 11.99 -7.47
C PHE A 455 -17.67 12.67 -7.77
N ILE A 456 -17.01 12.31 -8.87
CA ILE A 456 -15.71 12.89 -9.26
C ILE A 456 -15.86 14.40 -9.55
N ALA A 457 -16.95 14.84 -10.17
CA ALA A 457 -17.22 16.25 -10.41
C ALA A 457 -17.41 17.04 -9.10
N SER A 458 -17.85 16.40 -8.02
CA SER A 458 -18.00 17.02 -6.69
C SER A 458 -16.68 17.18 -5.93
N LEU A 459 -15.60 16.49 -6.34
CA LEU A 459 -14.30 16.55 -5.68
C LEU A 459 -13.67 17.94 -5.84
N ARG A 460 -13.21 18.51 -4.72
CA ARG A 460 -12.48 19.79 -4.69
C ARG A 460 -11.00 19.57 -4.93
N VAL A 461 -10.28 20.64 -5.28
CA VAL A 461 -8.81 20.62 -5.44
C VAL A 461 -8.11 20.01 -4.21
N ALA A 462 -8.59 20.31 -3.01
CA ALA A 462 -8.07 19.75 -1.76
C ALA A 462 -8.14 18.22 -1.71
N ASN A 463 -9.15 17.59 -2.33
CA ASN A 463 -9.23 16.13 -2.43
C ASN A 463 -8.16 15.57 -3.38
N TRP A 464 -7.88 16.27 -4.47
CA TRP A 464 -6.89 15.86 -5.46
C TRP A 464 -5.45 16.05 -4.99
N SER A 465 -5.20 17.01 -4.10
CA SER A 465 -3.85 17.35 -3.61
C SER A 465 -3.38 16.49 -2.43
N GLN A 466 -4.15 15.51 -1.97
CA GLN A 466 -3.83 14.69 -0.78
C GLN A 466 -2.65 13.73 -1.00
N SER A 467 -2.39 13.34 -2.24
CA SER A 467 -1.24 12.49 -2.60
C SER A 467 -0.73 12.80 -4.00
N ILE A 468 0.52 12.44 -4.27
CA ILE A 468 1.13 12.59 -5.60
C ILE A 468 0.33 11.79 -6.65
N TYR A 469 -0.16 10.60 -6.31
CA TYR A 469 -1.00 9.78 -7.17
C TYR A 469 -2.30 10.51 -7.57
N SER A 470 -3.04 11.02 -6.59
CA SER A 470 -4.29 11.76 -6.84
C SER A 470 -4.03 13.01 -7.67
N TYR A 471 -2.92 13.70 -7.42
CA TYR A 471 -2.54 14.90 -8.17
C TYR A 471 -2.12 14.59 -9.60
N TRP A 472 -1.46 13.45 -9.84
CA TRP A 472 -1.17 12.97 -11.18
C TRP A 472 -2.47 12.62 -11.93
N LEU A 473 -3.42 11.95 -11.28
CA LEU A 473 -4.72 11.64 -11.85
C LEU A 473 -5.52 12.92 -12.19
N TYR A 474 -5.42 13.96 -11.35
CA TYR A 474 -5.97 15.28 -11.61
C TYR A 474 -5.31 15.99 -12.80
N THR A 475 -3.99 15.85 -12.94
CA THR A 475 -3.26 16.33 -14.12
C THR A 475 -3.74 15.64 -15.39
N ILE A 476 -3.95 14.31 -15.36
CA ILE A 476 -4.50 13.53 -16.48
C ILE A 476 -5.92 14.00 -16.81
N LYS A 477 -6.76 14.26 -15.80
CA LYS A 477 -8.13 14.76 -15.97
C LYS A 477 -8.17 16.06 -16.79
N SER A 478 -7.17 16.93 -16.68
CA SER A 478 -7.12 18.18 -17.46
C SER A 478 -7.11 17.96 -18.97
N LEU A 479 -6.54 16.83 -19.44
CA LEU A 479 -6.49 16.45 -20.85
C LEU A 479 -7.85 16.07 -21.44
N LEU A 480 -8.82 15.74 -20.59
CA LEU A 480 -10.12 15.20 -21.00
C LEU A 480 -11.18 16.28 -21.23
N SER A 481 -10.82 17.54 -20.97
CA SER A 481 -11.71 18.69 -21.17
C SER A 481 -12.02 18.90 -22.66
N GLN A 482 -13.25 19.38 -22.92
CA GLN A 482 -13.68 19.76 -24.26
C GLN A 482 -12.79 20.88 -24.83
N PRO A 483 -12.56 20.88 -26.15
CA PRO A 483 -11.74 21.91 -26.77
C PRO A 483 -12.35 23.30 -26.58
N LYS A 484 -11.52 24.29 -26.32
CA LYS A 484 -11.96 25.67 -26.15
C LYS A 484 -11.80 26.46 -27.46
N PRO A 485 -12.62 27.50 -27.71
CA PRO A 485 -12.57 28.24 -28.99
C PRO A 485 -11.20 28.84 -29.32
N TYR A 486 -10.40 29.17 -28.29
CA TYR A 486 -9.08 29.78 -28.40
C TYR A 486 -7.92 28.80 -28.59
N GLU A 487 -8.17 27.49 -28.49
CA GLU A 487 -7.16 26.47 -28.79
C GLU A 487 -6.91 26.40 -30.31
N PRO A 488 -5.70 25.98 -30.77
CA PRO A 488 -5.39 25.83 -32.19
C PRO A 488 -6.42 25.00 -32.95
N THR A 489 -6.67 25.33 -34.22
CA THR A 489 -7.72 24.65 -35.03
C THR A 489 -7.59 23.13 -35.02
N PHE A 490 -6.40 22.58 -35.23
CA PHE A 490 -6.21 21.12 -35.20
C PHE A 490 -6.59 20.48 -33.87
N MET A 491 -6.41 21.19 -32.75
CA MET A 491 -6.74 20.66 -31.41
C MET A 491 -8.23 20.50 -31.16
N ARG A 492 -9.06 21.19 -31.96
CA ARG A 492 -10.52 21.12 -31.88
C ARG A 492 -11.11 19.98 -32.71
N THR A 493 -10.29 19.27 -33.48
CA THR A 493 -10.73 18.14 -34.31
C THR A 493 -10.95 16.89 -33.47
N MET A 494 -11.86 16.01 -33.90
CA MET A 494 -12.11 14.74 -33.22
C MET A 494 -10.83 13.87 -33.16
N ALA A 495 -10.01 13.89 -34.22
CA ALA A 495 -8.73 13.19 -34.24
C ALA A 495 -7.79 13.66 -33.12
N TYR A 496 -7.75 14.95 -32.80
CA TYR A 496 -6.92 15.45 -31.71
C TYR A 496 -7.52 15.17 -30.33
N ILE A 497 -8.85 15.18 -30.20
CA ILE A 497 -9.53 14.70 -28.98
C ILE A 497 -9.15 13.24 -28.70
N ASP A 498 -9.17 12.39 -29.73
CA ASP A 498 -8.71 11.00 -29.64
C ASP A 498 -7.23 10.93 -29.26
N LYS A 499 -6.37 11.77 -29.86
CA LYS A 499 -4.95 11.86 -29.49
C LYS A 499 -4.76 12.25 -28.01
N LYS A 500 -5.52 13.22 -27.49
CA LYS A 500 -5.46 13.60 -26.06
C LYS A 500 -5.90 12.46 -25.15
N LEU A 501 -6.93 11.71 -25.55
CA LEU A 501 -7.38 10.52 -24.85
C LEU A 501 -6.29 9.42 -24.83
N TYR A 502 -5.57 9.20 -25.93
CA TYR A 502 -4.40 8.33 -25.97
C TYR A 502 -3.29 8.80 -25.02
N THR A 503 -2.96 10.10 -25.00
CA THR A 503 -1.99 10.66 -24.06
C THR A 503 -2.39 10.41 -22.60
N ALA A 504 -3.68 10.63 -22.28
CA ALA A 504 -4.23 10.42 -20.95
C ALA A 504 -4.15 8.94 -20.52
N LEU A 505 -4.53 8.03 -21.41
CA LEU A 505 -4.46 6.58 -21.18
C LEU A 505 -3.01 6.11 -20.98
N ALA A 506 -2.06 6.61 -21.77
CA ALA A 506 -0.65 6.27 -21.63
C ALA A 506 -0.08 6.73 -20.28
N SER A 507 -0.39 7.97 -19.88
CA SER A 507 0.04 8.49 -18.58
C SER A 507 -0.63 7.77 -17.41
N TRP A 508 -1.89 7.37 -17.55
CA TRP A 508 -2.59 6.56 -16.54
C TRP A 508 -1.99 5.16 -16.42
N ALA A 509 -1.59 4.55 -17.55
CA ALA A 509 -0.90 3.26 -17.54
C ALA A 509 0.46 3.34 -16.83
N HIS A 510 1.24 4.40 -17.07
CA HIS A 510 2.48 4.67 -16.32
C HIS A 510 2.21 4.83 -14.81
N LEU A 511 1.26 5.69 -14.45
CA LEU A 511 0.85 5.89 -13.04
C LEU A 511 0.54 4.55 -12.34
N ARG A 512 -0.28 3.71 -12.95
CA ARG A 512 -0.67 2.41 -12.40
C ARG A 512 0.49 1.42 -12.30
N HIS A 513 1.38 1.44 -13.29
CA HIS A 513 2.54 0.57 -13.32
C HIS A 513 3.58 0.96 -12.25
N ASP A 514 3.84 2.25 -12.06
CA ASP A 514 4.87 2.73 -11.13
C ASP A 514 4.50 2.47 -9.68
N THR A 515 3.21 2.52 -9.35
CA THR A 515 2.72 2.34 -7.98
C THR A 515 2.20 0.94 -7.71
N ILE A 516 2.58 -0.06 -8.53
CA ILE A 516 2.01 -1.42 -8.51
C ILE A 516 2.11 -2.13 -7.15
N LEU A 517 3.16 -1.84 -6.37
CA LEU A 517 3.36 -2.41 -5.04
C LEU A 517 2.33 -1.89 -4.03
N TYR A 518 2.07 -0.58 -4.05
CA TYR A 518 1.26 0.08 -3.03
C TYR A 518 -0.21 0.17 -3.41
N ALA A 519 -0.54 0.36 -4.69
CA ALA A 519 -1.91 0.56 -5.14
C ALA A 519 -2.74 -0.72 -4.95
N LYS A 520 -3.88 -0.59 -4.27
CA LYS A 520 -4.79 -1.73 -4.10
C LYS A 520 -5.50 -2.04 -5.41
N GLN A 521 -5.23 -3.21 -5.97
CA GLN A 521 -5.75 -3.61 -7.28
C GLN A 521 -7.19 -4.12 -7.12
N PRO A 522 -8.14 -3.63 -7.93
CA PRO A 522 -9.53 -4.09 -7.88
C PRO A 522 -9.70 -5.44 -8.58
N TYR A 523 -10.44 -6.34 -7.95
CA TYR A 523 -10.85 -7.64 -8.48
C TYR A 523 -12.37 -7.60 -8.71
N ALA A 524 -12.81 -8.20 -9.81
CA ALA A 524 -14.21 -8.59 -9.90
C ALA A 524 -14.47 -9.70 -8.89
N LEU A 525 -15.63 -9.67 -8.22
CA LEU A 525 -15.98 -10.77 -7.32
C LEU A 525 -16.21 -12.06 -8.11
N LYS A 526 -15.92 -13.20 -7.48
CA LYS A 526 -16.15 -14.53 -8.07
C LYS A 526 -17.63 -14.67 -8.46
N ILE A 527 -17.88 -15.33 -9.58
CA ILE A 527 -19.20 -15.77 -10.01
C ILE A 527 -19.18 -17.29 -10.20
N ALA A 528 -20.29 -17.95 -9.85
CA ALA A 528 -20.39 -19.41 -9.90
C ALA A 528 -20.21 -19.99 -11.31
N ILE A 529 -20.47 -19.20 -12.35
CA ILE A 529 -20.26 -19.56 -13.76
C ILE A 529 -19.52 -18.40 -14.40
N PRO A 530 -18.19 -18.49 -14.65
CA PRO A 530 -17.43 -17.43 -15.30
C PRO A 530 -18.03 -17.15 -16.68
N PRO A 531 -18.06 -15.88 -17.15
CA PRO A 531 -18.54 -15.62 -18.49
C PRO A 531 -17.57 -16.27 -19.47
N THR A 532 -18.08 -16.79 -20.59
CA THR A 532 -17.23 -17.28 -21.68
C THR A 532 -16.24 -16.16 -22.04
N PRO A 533 -14.92 -16.43 -22.05
CA PRO A 533 -13.94 -15.44 -22.48
C PRO A 533 -14.35 -14.90 -23.86
N PRO A 534 -14.25 -13.59 -24.13
CA PRO A 534 -14.43 -13.09 -25.48
C PRO A 534 -13.37 -13.72 -26.39
N ASP A 535 -13.80 -14.17 -27.57
CA ASP A 535 -12.94 -14.73 -28.63
C ASP A 535 -11.81 -13.78 -29.05
#